data_AF-A0A519VIF7-F1
#
_entry.id   AF-A0A519VIF7-F1
#
_cell.length_a   1.000
_cell.length_b   1.000
_cell.length_c   1.000
_cell.angle_alpha   90.00
_cell.angle_beta   90.00
_cell.angle_gamma   90.00
#
_symmetry.space_group_name_H-M   'P 1'
#
loop_
_entity.id
_entity.type
_entity.pdbx_description
1 polymer ?
#
loop_
_entity_poly.entity_id
_entity_poly.type
_entity_poly.pdbx_seq_one_letter_code
_entity_poly.pdbx_strand_id
1 'polypeptide(L)'
;MGGLLDPCRDKVESRLLATIAFNGREPRFEAVDAADVAARNTAELLNLLHNGRLGDELSRFNTKHLRVTIQKRYDEVMHAILAFKDARERGTTQQLAIARRELSGLLSRRAPFTQLIRSMKAVQLYVPVELLD
;
A
#
# COMPACT_ATOMS: atom_id res chain seq x y z
N MET A 1 -10.09 -28.74 2.34
CA MET A 1 -10.32 -28.03 3.62
C MET A 1 -9.86 -26.60 3.43
N GLY A 2 -10.79 -25.63 3.42
CA GLY A 2 -10.49 -24.20 3.43
C GLY A 2 -10.64 -23.70 4.86
N GLY A 3 -9.56 -23.33 5.52
CA GLY A 3 -9.61 -22.74 6.85
C GLY A 3 -10.09 -21.30 6.75
N LEU A 4 -11.16 -20.95 7.48
CA LEU A 4 -11.48 -19.56 7.77
C LEU A 4 -10.32 -18.99 8.61
N LEU A 5 -9.83 -17.81 8.24
CA LEU A 5 -8.89 -17.09 9.11
C LEU A 5 -9.60 -16.68 10.40
N ASP A 6 -8.92 -16.87 11.52
CA ASP A 6 -9.26 -16.18 12.76
C ASP A 6 -8.47 -14.85 12.77
N PRO A 7 -9.10 -13.70 12.45
CA PRO A 7 -8.39 -12.42 12.39
C PRO A 7 -7.79 -11.98 13.74
N CYS A 8 -8.16 -12.61 14.86
CA CYS A 8 -7.58 -12.36 16.18
C CYS A 8 -6.29 -13.16 16.44
N ARG A 9 -6.05 -14.24 15.69
CA ARG A 9 -4.91 -15.16 15.90
C ARG A 9 -3.98 -15.25 14.69
N ASP A 10 -4.55 -15.24 13.50
CA ASP A 10 -3.82 -15.40 12.27
C ASP A 10 -3.35 -14.03 11.78
N LYS A 11 -2.07 -13.72 12.01
CA LYS A 11 -1.37 -12.55 11.43
C LYS A 11 -1.16 -12.76 9.92
N VAL A 12 -2.26 -12.87 9.16
CA VAL A 12 -2.19 -13.15 7.72
C VAL A 12 -1.48 -12.05 6.95
N GLU A 13 -1.52 -10.81 7.44
CA GLU A 13 -0.94 -9.65 6.79
C GLU A 13 0.56 -9.80 6.54
N SER A 14 1.30 -10.43 7.47
CA SER A 14 2.74 -10.69 7.31
C SER A 14 3.04 -11.88 6.39
N ARG A 15 2.02 -12.65 5.99
CA ARG A 15 2.11 -13.75 5.03
C ARG A 15 1.68 -13.32 3.63
N LEU A 16 1.39 -12.04 3.44
CA LEU A 16 0.96 -11.46 2.18
C LEU A 16 2.00 -10.50 1.63
N LEU A 17 2.28 -10.63 0.34
CA LEU A 17 2.99 -9.65 -0.47
C LEU A 17 1.96 -8.72 -1.09
N ALA A 18 2.05 -7.44 -0.76
CA ALA A 18 1.31 -6.39 -1.45
C ALA A 18 2.23 -5.74 -2.48
N THR A 19 1.70 -5.48 -3.68
CA THR A 19 2.38 -4.74 -4.73
C THR A 19 1.40 -3.77 -5.38
N ILE A 20 1.94 -2.69 -5.95
CA ILE A 20 1.15 -1.72 -6.70
C ILE A 20 1.94 -1.32 -7.94
N ALA A 21 1.26 -1.31 -9.08
CA ALA A 21 1.87 -0.90 -10.33
C ALA A 21 2.09 0.62 -10.36
N PHE A 22 2.70 1.09 -11.45
CA PHE A 22 2.96 2.51 -11.68
C PHE A 22 1.68 3.36 -11.56
N ASN A 23 1.81 4.56 -11.01
CA ASN A 23 0.72 5.52 -10.77
C ASN A 23 -0.43 4.97 -9.90
N GLY A 24 -0.11 4.13 -8.91
CA GLY A 24 -1.11 3.63 -7.97
C GLY A 24 -2.17 2.71 -8.60
N ARG A 25 -1.86 2.13 -9.76
CA ARG A 25 -2.76 1.23 -10.48
C ARG A 25 -2.55 -0.22 -10.06
N GLU A 26 -3.56 -1.04 -10.32
CA GLU A 26 -3.50 -2.50 -10.22
C GLU A 26 -2.89 -2.98 -8.88
N PRO A 27 -3.48 -2.62 -7.73
CA PRO A 27 -3.07 -3.20 -6.46
C PRO A 27 -3.19 -4.72 -6.53
N ARG A 28 -2.14 -5.42 -6.11
CA ARG A 28 -2.06 -6.87 -6.20
C ARG A 28 -1.57 -7.45 -4.89
N PHE A 29 -2.21 -8.54 -4.49
CA PHE A 29 -1.90 -9.28 -3.28
C PHE A 29 -1.55 -10.71 -3.66
N GLU A 30 -0.51 -11.25 -3.03
CA GLU A 30 -0.04 -12.64 -3.22
C GLU A 30 0.32 -13.23 -1.87
N ALA A 31 0.22 -14.54 -1.72
CA ALA A 31 0.77 -15.21 -0.54
C ALA A 31 2.30 -15.27 -0.66
N VAL A 32 3.01 -15.06 0.44
CA VAL A 32 4.47 -15.27 0.52
C VAL A 32 4.80 -16.73 0.21
N ASP A 33 3.99 -17.65 0.74
CA ASP A 33 4.07 -19.08 0.47
C ASP A 33 2.84 -19.54 -0.33
N ALA A 34 3.08 -20.09 -1.52
CA ALA A 34 2.03 -20.62 -2.39
C ALA A 34 1.34 -21.89 -1.84
N ALA A 35 1.94 -22.56 -0.85
CA ALA A 35 1.33 -23.67 -0.13
C ALA A 35 0.39 -23.20 1.00
N ASP A 36 0.48 -21.94 1.45
CA ASP A 36 -0.40 -21.38 2.48
C ASP A 36 -1.78 -21.05 1.89
N VAL A 37 -2.67 -22.03 1.99
CA VAL A 37 -4.06 -21.94 1.49
C VAL A 37 -4.80 -20.74 2.10
N ALA A 38 -4.56 -20.42 3.36
CA ALA A 38 -5.26 -19.33 4.04
C ALA A 38 -4.78 -17.97 3.52
N ALA A 39 -3.47 -17.78 3.38
CA ALA A 39 -2.92 -16.56 2.77
C ALA A 39 -3.35 -16.40 1.31
N ARG A 40 -3.40 -17.49 0.53
CA ARG A 40 -3.86 -17.46 -0.86
C ARG A 40 -5.32 -17.04 -1.01
N ASN A 41 -6.22 -17.66 -0.25
CA ASN A 41 -7.64 -17.30 -0.27
C ASN A 41 -7.84 -15.82 0.11
N THR A 42 -7.02 -15.33 1.04
CA THR A 42 -7.04 -13.93 1.46
C THR A 42 -6.54 -13.00 0.37
N ALA A 43 -5.42 -13.35 -0.28
CA ALA A 43 -4.89 -12.61 -1.41
C ALA A 43 -5.91 -12.53 -2.55
N GLU A 44 -6.55 -13.65 -2.90
CA GLU A 44 -7.61 -13.70 -3.93
C GLU A 44 -8.80 -12.80 -3.55
N LEU A 45 -9.26 -12.85 -2.30
CA LEU A 45 -10.33 -11.99 -1.80
C LEU A 45 -9.94 -10.52 -1.86
N LEU A 46 -8.73 -10.16 -1.42
CA LEU A 46 -8.24 -8.78 -1.47
C LEU A 46 -8.14 -8.29 -2.92
N ASN A 47 -7.63 -9.11 -3.85
CA ASN A 47 -7.59 -8.79 -5.26
C ASN A 47 -8.99 -8.52 -5.83
N LEU A 48 -9.97 -9.36 -5.46
CA LEU A 48 -11.38 -9.18 -5.86
C LEU A 48 -11.96 -7.88 -5.30
N LEU A 49 -11.73 -7.58 -4.02
CA LEU A 49 -12.24 -6.38 -3.35
C LEU A 49 -11.65 -5.09 -3.93
N HIS A 50 -10.37 -5.11 -4.33
CA HIS A 50 -9.68 -3.93 -4.83
C HIS A 50 -9.85 -3.73 -6.34
N ASN A 51 -9.98 -4.80 -7.11
CA ASN A 51 -9.97 -4.73 -8.58
C ASN A 51 -11.31 -5.11 -9.24
N GLY A 52 -12.21 -5.77 -8.51
CA GLY A 52 -13.37 -6.44 -9.08
C GLY A 52 -12.99 -7.76 -9.74
N ARG A 53 -14.00 -8.52 -10.18
CA ARG A 53 -13.81 -9.79 -10.87
C ARG A 53 -13.36 -9.55 -12.31
N LEU A 54 -12.37 -10.31 -12.76
CA LEU A 54 -11.87 -10.24 -14.13
C LEU A 54 -13.00 -10.60 -15.12
N GLY A 55 -13.16 -9.80 -16.17
CA GLY A 55 -14.23 -9.99 -17.18
C GLY A 55 -15.63 -9.54 -16.75
N ASP A 56 -15.81 -9.06 -15.50
CA ASP A 56 -17.08 -8.56 -15.00
C ASP A 56 -17.03 -7.03 -14.86
N GLU A 57 -17.59 -6.33 -15.85
CA GLU A 57 -17.56 -4.87 -15.90
C GLU A 57 -18.29 -4.22 -14.72
N LEU A 58 -19.38 -4.82 -14.25
CA LEU A 58 -20.14 -4.30 -13.12
C LEU A 58 -19.32 -4.43 -11.82
N SER A 59 -18.69 -5.58 -11.60
CA SER A 59 -17.80 -5.79 -10.46
C SER A 59 -16.61 -4.82 -10.49
N ARG A 60 -16.02 -4.60 -11.67
CA ARG A 60 -14.95 -3.60 -11.85
C ARG A 60 -15.45 -2.17 -11.62
N PHE A 61 -16.66 -1.84 -12.07
CA PHE A 61 -17.25 -0.52 -11.86
C PHE A 61 -17.46 -0.23 -10.37
N ASN A 62 -17.98 -1.20 -9.61
CA ASN A 62 -18.25 -1.07 -8.18
C ASN A 62 -16.98 -0.79 -7.35
N THR A 63 -15.82 -1.27 -7.83
CA THR A 63 -14.52 -1.09 -7.18
C THR A 63 -13.75 0.15 -7.68
N LYS A 64 -14.33 0.92 -8.63
CA LYS A 64 -13.70 2.10 -9.23
C LYS A 64 -13.32 3.16 -8.20
N HIS A 65 -14.21 3.47 -7.25
CA HIS A 65 -13.94 4.51 -6.27
C HIS A 65 -12.73 4.16 -5.40
N LEU A 66 -12.65 2.92 -4.93
CA LEU A 66 -11.51 2.41 -4.17
C LEU A 66 -10.19 2.56 -4.95
N ARG A 67 -10.15 2.15 -6.22
CA ARG A 67 -8.95 2.32 -7.07
C ARG A 67 -8.55 3.78 -7.25
N VAL A 68 -9.52 4.68 -7.45
CA VAL A 68 -9.24 6.12 -7.55
C VAL A 68 -8.67 6.66 -6.24
N THR A 69 -9.18 6.23 -5.10
CA THR A 69 -8.69 6.66 -3.78
C THR A 69 -7.26 6.15 -3.54
N ILE A 70 -6.96 4.91 -3.89
CA ILE A 70 -5.59 4.35 -3.83
C ILE A 70 -4.64 5.16 -4.73
N GLN A 71 -5.07 5.48 -5.95
CA GLN A 71 -4.29 6.30 -6.87
C GLN A 71 -4.00 7.69 -6.30
N LYS A 72 -5.01 8.38 -5.75
CA LYS A 72 -4.80 9.68 -5.09
C LYS A 72 -3.79 9.58 -3.95
N ARG A 73 -3.88 8.52 -3.14
CA ARG A 73 -2.95 8.29 -2.04
C ARG A 73 -1.52 8.03 -2.52
N TYR A 74 -1.37 7.28 -3.61
CA TYR A 74 -0.08 7.08 -4.27
C TYR A 74 0.53 8.41 -4.70
N ASP A 75 -0.27 9.29 -5.33
CA ASP A 75 0.18 10.60 -5.80
C ASP A 75 0.58 11.52 -4.64
N GLU A 76 -0.21 11.56 -3.56
CA GLU A 76 0.13 12.29 -2.32
C GLU A 76 1.50 11.86 -1.75
N VAL A 77 1.72 10.55 -1.65
CA VAL A 77 2.98 9.99 -1.14
C VAL A 77 4.15 10.30 -2.06
N MET A 78 3.95 10.23 -3.38
CA MET A 78 4.98 10.59 -4.35
C MET A 78 5.40 12.06 -4.21
N HIS A 79 4.43 12.98 -4.09
CA HIS A 79 4.72 14.40 -3.87
C HIS A 79 5.45 14.63 -2.54
N ALA A 80 5.04 13.95 -1.46
CA ALA A 80 5.71 14.06 -0.17
C ALA A 80 7.16 13.53 -0.20
N ILE A 81 7.42 12.45 -0.95
CA ILE A 81 8.79 11.95 -1.17
C ILE A 81 9.63 12.99 -1.91
N LEU A 82 9.09 13.61 -2.96
CA LEU A 82 9.80 14.67 -3.70
C LEU A 82 10.11 15.87 -2.81
N ALA A 83 9.13 16.34 -2.04
CA ALA A 83 9.30 17.43 -1.08
C ALA A 83 10.33 17.11 0.00
N PHE A 84 10.32 15.88 0.51
CA PHE A 84 11.33 15.41 1.48
C PHE A 84 12.74 15.39 0.87
N LYS A 85 12.89 14.92 -0.37
CA LYS A 85 14.18 14.91 -1.06
C LYS A 85 14.71 16.33 -1.29
N ASP A 86 13.87 17.23 -1.79
CA ASP A 86 14.26 18.62 -2.03
C ASP A 86 14.63 19.33 -0.72
N ALA A 87 13.82 19.17 0.34
CA ALA A 87 14.11 19.74 1.65
C ALA A 87 15.40 19.17 2.27
N ARG A 88 15.75 17.91 2.00
CA ARG A 88 16.99 17.29 2.48
C ARG A 88 18.23 17.81 1.74
N GLU A 89 18.11 18.10 0.44
CA GLU A 89 19.24 18.53 -0.38
C GLU A 89 19.49 20.03 -0.31
N ARG A 90 18.42 20.84 -0.20
CA ARG A 90 18.48 22.30 -0.40
C ARG A 90 17.69 23.10 0.63
N GLY A 91 16.91 22.43 1.49
CA GLY A 91 16.03 23.08 2.43
C GLY A 91 16.72 23.53 3.71
N THR A 92 16.00 24.36 4.47
CA THR A 92 16.32 24.68 5.86
C THR A 92 15.99 23.52 6.79
N THR A 93 16.57 23.51 8.00
CA THR A 93 16.23 22.54 9.05
C THR A 93 14.74 22.47 9.33
N GLN A 94 14.03 23.61 9.29
CA GLN A 94 12.60 23.68 9.49
C GLN A 94 11.81 23.00 8.35
N GLN A 95 12.18 23.26 7.09
CA GLN A 95 11.54 22.62 5.93
C GLN A 95 11.74 21.11 5.94
N LEU A 96 12.94 20.64 6.30
CA LEU A 96 13.20 19.21 6.45
C LEU A 96 12.33 18.58 7.55
N ALA A 97 12.20 19.25 8.70
CA ALA A 97 11.35 18.75 9.78
C ALA A 97 9.86 18.64 9.39
N ILE A 98 9.33 19.63 8.65
CA ILE A 98 7.96 19.61 8.13
C ILE A 98 7.78 18.45 7.15
N ALA A 99 8.66 18.32 6.16
CA ALA A 99 8.57 17.27 5.15
C ALA A 99 8.68 15.86 5.76
N ARG A 100 9.54 15.67 6.77
CA ARG A 100 9.62 14.40 7.53
C ARG A 100 8.29 14.08 8.21
N ARG A 101 7.70 15.05 8.92
CA ARG A 101 6.44 14.85 9.64
C ARG A 101 5.31 14.47 8.69
N GLU A 102 5.20 15.15 7.55
CA GLU A 102 4.18 14.88 6.55
C GLU A 102 4.34 13.48 5.94
N LEU A 103 5.55 13.15 5.49
CA LEU A 103 5.85 11.84 4.90
C LEU A 103 5.60 10.70 5.90
N SER A 104 6.03 10.85 7.16
CA SER A 104 5.75 9.86 8.21
C SER A 104 4.26 9.72 8.50
N GLY A 105 3.49 10.81 8.47
CA GLY A 105 2.04 10.76 8.63
C GLY A 105 1.35 9.97 7.52
N LEU A 106 1.80 10.16 6.27
CA LEU A 106 1.26 9.43 5.11
C LEU A 106 1.63 7.94 5.11
N LEU A 107 2.80 7.61 5.69
CA LEU A 107 3.32 6.26 5.72
C LEU A 107 3.04 5.52 7.03
N SER A 108 2.40 6.13 8.03
CA SER A 108 2.15 5.50 9.32
C SER A 108 1.33 4.21 9.19
N ARG A 109 1.51 3.21 10.08
CA ARG A 109 0.70 1.98 10.16
C ARG A 109 -0.81 2.25 10.23
N ARG A 110 -1.21 3.40 10.74
CA ARG A 110 -2.62 3.82 10.85
C ARG A 110 -3.14 4.52 9.60
N ALA A 111 -2.28 4.83 8.63
CA ALA A 111 -2.71 5.46 7.40
C ALA A 111 -3.50 4.46 6.52
N PRO A 112 -4.46 4.96 5.71
CA PRO A 112 -5.16 4.13 4.74
C PRO A 112 -4.20 3.49 3.73
N PHE A 113 -4.45 2.22 3.40
CA PHE A 113 -3.72 1.45 2.38
C PHE A 113 -2.22 1.31 2.66
N THR A 114 -1.77 1.47 3.90
CA THR A 114 -0.33 1.53 4.24
C THR A 114 0.47 0.36 3.71
N GLN A 115 -0.05 -0.88 3.75
CA GLN A 115 0.68 -2.03 3.21
C GLN A 115 0.92 -1.91 1.69
N LEU A 116 -0.06 -1.42 0.92
CA LEU A 116 0.09 -1.14 -0.51
C LEU A 116 1.03 0.05 -0.74
N ILE A 117 0.86 1.15 0.00
CA ILE A 117 1.66 2.37 -0.18
C ILE A 117 3.13 2.11 0.17
N ARG A 118 3.42 1.40 1.26
CA ARG A 118 4.80 1.02 1.61
C ARG A 118 5.42 0.03 0.62
N SER A 119 4.62 -0.67 -0.17
CA SER A 119 5.11 -1.52 -1.27
C SER A 119 5.56 -0.73 -2.51
N MET A 120 5.26 0.58 -2.58
CA MET A 120 5.71 1.42 -3.67
C MET A 120 7.24 1.39 -3.79
N LYS A 121 7.74 1.15 -4.99
CA LYS A 121 9.19 1.16 -5.27
C LYS A 121 9.86 2.46 -4.81
N ALA A 122 9.19 3.61 -4.98
CA ALA A 122 9.72 4.89 -4.53
C ALA A 122 9.86 4.96 -3.00
N VAL A 123 8.93 4.37 -2.25
CA VAL A 123 9.04 4.28 -0.78
C VAL A 123 10.23 3.41 -0.41
N GLN A 124 10.32 2.22 -0.98
CA GLN A 124 11.40 1.27 -0.71
C GLN A 124 12.81 1.82 -1.01
N LEU A 125 12.95 2.68 -2.02
CA LEU A 125 14.24 3.21 -2.46
C LEU A 125 14.64 4.54 -1.81
N TYR A 126 13.68 5.40 -1.49
CA TYR A 126 13.98 6.79 -1.14
C TYR A 126 13.56 7.20 0.27
N VAL A 127 12.76 6.40 0.96
CA VAL A 127 12.28 6.71 2.30
C VAL A 127 13.14 6.00 3.34
N PRO A 128 13.77 6.73 4.27
CA PRO A 128 14.51 6.12 5.38
C PRO A 128 13.60 5.24 6.26
N VAL A 129 14.13 4.11 6.73
CA VAL A 129 13.36 3.11 7.51
C VAL A 129 12.81 3.71 8.80
N GLU A 130 13.52 4.66 9.42
CA GLU A 130 13.06 5.34 10.63
C GLU A 130 11.82 6.21 10.45
N LEU A 131 11.41 6.50 9.20
CA LEU A 131 10.15 7.17 8.91
C LEU A 131 8.97 6.20 8.75
N LEU A 132 9.23 4.89 8.78
CA LEU A 132 8.24 3.81 8.70
C LEU A 132 8.00 3.29 10.14
N ASP A 133 6.96 3.79 10.80
CA ASP A 133 6.58 3.32 12.14
C ASP A 133 6.15 1.85 12.15
#